data_AF-A0A9D9N728-F1
#
_entry.id   AF-A0A9D9N728-F1
#
_cell.length_a   1.000
_cell.length_b   1.000
_cell.length_c   1.000
_cell.angle_alpha   90.00
_cell.angle_beta   90.00
_cell.angle_gamma   90.00
#
_symmetry.space_group_name_H-M   'P 1'
#
loop_
_entity.id
_entity.type
_entity.pdbx_description
1 polymer ?
#
loop_
_entity_poly.entity_id
_entity_poly.type
_entity_poly.pdbx_seq_one_letter_code
_entity_poly.pdbx_strand_id
1 'polypeptide(L)'
;MNYKVVYLEECCEILDNKRVPITAKDRKEGIYPYYGANGIQGYIDQYIFDDELVLLAEDGGHFEDKKKPIAYRVSGKCWVNNHAHVLKPLDCIDVDYLCYSLMFYNVDGIINGATRKKLTQSAMRKMKIYLVNLDTQKTIVQHLKCIEKIIELRRQQLVDFDVFVKSQFVEMFGDPMINPKGWQEIKISEIVDGKVSNGFFAKRNEYVDDGNVAVLGVSNVVNRMYSQCQNLPKANGTDRDIEKYGLKYGDMLFCRSSLVVEGIGKASIVPQNVPEHTLFECHVIRLPLDLSKCVPEFIQVLTTTNYFRTQIISQAKTSTMTTIGQDGILKSNIILPPLDIQNTFLTFVQQVDKSKLAVQKSLEELETLKQALMQQYFGRKEEGKNLEDTGIKPIVLEEIKKFAKKNGVKKVILFGSRARGNFERASDIDLAVKGGDITHFTLDVKEETSTLLEFDVVNLEEKLQEKLLDSIRKEGIVIYEEI
;
A
#
# COMPACT_ATOMS: atom_id res chain seq x y z
N MET A 1 12.97 -14.44 -23.37
CA MET A 1 14.33 -13.94 -23.11
C MET A 1 15.22 -15.14 -22.84
N ASN A 2 16.44 -15.16 -23.37
CA ASN A 2 17.42 -16.20 -23.04
C ASN A 2 18.19 -15.74 -21.80
N TYR A 3 18.04 -16.45 -20.69
CA TYR A 3 18.64 -16.07 -19.41
C TYR A 3 19.88 -16.92 -19.15
N LYS A 4 20.97 -16.28 -18.74
CA LYS A 4 22.12 -16.93 -18.11
C LYS A 4 21.92 -16.90 -16.60
N VAL A 5 21.78 -18.06 -15.97
CA VAL A 5 21.71 -18.16 -14.51
C VAL A 5 23.12 -18.10 -13.94
N VAL A 6 23.34 -17.23 -12.97
CA VAL A 6 24.59 -17.14 -12.19
C VAL A 6 24.25 -17.04 -10.70
N TYR A 7 25.20 -17.34 -9.84
CA TYR A 7 25.09 -17.00 -8.43
C TYR A 7 25.41 -15.53 -8.19
N LEU A 8 24.84 -14.95 -7.14
CA LEU A 8 24.99 -13.53 -6.81
C LEU A 8 26.46 -13.15 -6.64
N GLU A 9 27.27 -14.02 -6.03
CA GLU A 9 28.71 -13.76 -5.86
C GLU A 9 29.52 -13.75 -7.17
N GLU A 10 28.96 -14.26 -8.28
CA GLU A 10 29.60 -14.24 -9.59
C GLU A 10 29.32 -12.93 -10.37
N CYS A 11 28.38 -12.10 -9.91
CA CYS A 11 28.01 -10.85 -10.57
C CYS A 11 28.16 -9.60 -9.68
N CYS A 12 28.57 -9.74 -8.42
CA CYS A 12 28.84 -8.60 -7.55
C CYS A 12 29.96 -8.88 -6.53
N GLU A 13 30.69 -7.83 -6.16
CA GLU A 13 31.59 -7.86 -5.02
C GLU A 13 30.79 -7.67 -3.72
N ILE A 14 31.05 -8.52 -2.73
CA ILE A 14 30.39 -8.45 -1.42
C ILE A 14 31.32 -7.71 -0.44
N LEU A 15 30.93 -6.48 -0.07
CA LEU A 15 31.74 -5.55 0.71
C LEU A 15 31.35 -5.50 2.20
N ASP A 16 30.69 -6.55 2.68
CA ASP A 16 30.21 -6.67 4.06
C ASP A 16 31.30 -6.46 5.13
N ASN A 17 32.55 -6.80 4.79
CA ASN A 17 33.72 -6.63 5.65
C ASN A 17 34.14 -5.16 5.85
N LYS A 18 33.67 -4.24 5.00
CA LYS A 18 33.93 -2.81 5.11
C LYS A 18 32.91 -2.07 5.98
N ARG A 19 31.79 -2.73 6.35
CA ARG A 19 30.74 -2.14 7.19
C ARG A 19 31.23 -1.93 8.62
N VAL A 20 30.86 -0.80 9.24
CA VAL A 20 31.23 -0.47 10.62
C VAL A 20 29.97 -0.01 11.37
N PRO A 21 29.46 -0.73 12.38
CA PRO A 21 28.27 -0.28 13.11
C PRO A 21 28.60 0.91 14.04
N ILE A 22 27.76 1.96 14.02
CA ILE A 22 27.85 3.08 14.98
C ILE A 22 26.58 3.10 15.86
N THR A 23 26.79 3.08 17.18
CA THR A 23 25.68 3.18 18.14
C THR A 23 25.01 4.55 18.06
N ALA A 24 23.72 4.64 18.39
CA ALA A 24 22.99 5.90 18.28
C ALA A 24 23.61 7.06 19.09
N LYS A 25 24.31 6.76 20.20
CA LYS A 25 24.96 7.76 21.04
C LYS A 25 26.26 8.31 20.44
N ASP A 26 26.93 7.50 19.62
CA ASP A 26 28.23 7.85 19.04
C ASP A 26 28.09 8.47 17.63
N ARG A 27 26.87 8.52 17.09
CA ARG A 27 26.58 9.18 15.81
C ARG A 27 26.73 10.69 15.99
N LYS A 28 27.74 11.25 15.34
CA LYS A 28 27.87 12.69 15.15
C LYS A 28 27.03 13.11 13.97
N GLU A 29 26.18 14.10 14.17
CA GLU A 29 25.29 14.62 13.13
C GLU A 29 26.09 15.24 11.98
N GLY A 30 25.67 14.98 10.75
CA GLY A 30 26.33 15.48 9.56
C GLY A 30 25.48 15.30 8.31
N ILE A 31 26.11 15.27 7.13
CA ILE A 31 25.42 15.28 5.83
C ILE A 31 25.38 13.91 5.14
N TYR A 32 26.14 12.91 5.61
CA TYR A 32 26.25 11.63 4.93
C TYR A 32 25.20 10.64 5.45
N PRO A 33 24.45 9.97 4.58
CA PRO A 33 23.41 9.03 4.99
C PRO A 33 24.01 7.80 5.68
N TYR A 34 23.42 7.44 6.83
CA TYR A 34 23.70 6.21 7.58
C TYR A 34 22.60 5.18 7.32
N TYR A 35 22.92 4.11 6.58
CA TYR A 35 21.98 3.10 6.11
C TYR A 35 21.89 1.86 7.01
N GLY A 36 20.68 1.28 7.09
CA GLY A 36 20.40 -0.01 7.73
C GLY A 36 19.64 -0.97 6.81
N ALA A 37 18.99 -2.01 7.36
CA ALA A 37 18.28 -3.01 6.56
C ALA A 37 17.18 -2.44 5.64
N ASN A 38 16.50 -1.37 6.07
CA ASN A 38 15.30 -0.83 5.41
C ASN A 38 15.47 0.63 4.97
N GLY A 39 16.70 1.06 4.65
CA GLY A 39 17.00 2.43 4.22
C GLY A 39 17.70 3.29 5.27
N ILE A 40 17.61 4.61 5.10
CA ILE A 40 18.31 5.63 5.90
C ILE A 40 17.81 5.59 7.36
N GLN A 41 18.75 5.57 8.31
CA GLN A 41 18.51 5.58 9.76
C GLN A 41 18.97 6.89 10.41
N GLY A 42 19.51 7.83 9.63
CA GLY A 42 20.00 9.12 10.08
C GLY A 42 21.10 9.65 9.14
N TYR A 43 21.66 10.80 9.49
CA TYR A 43 22.79 11.40 8.79
C TYR A 43 23.96 11.63 9.76
N ILE A 44 25.17 11.38 9.28
CA ILE A 44 26.40 11.46 10.06
C ILE A 44 27.50 12.26 9.35
N ASP A 45 28.56 12.61 10.07
CA ASP A 45 29.67 13.46 9.60
C ASP A 45 30.75 12.73 8.79
N GLN A 46 30.68 11.39 8.69
CA GLN A 46 31.67 10.55 7.98
C GLN A 46 31.01 9.56 7.00
N TYR A 47 31.81 8.99 6.10
CA TYR A 47 31.40 7.95 5.15
C TYR A 47 32.48 6.88 4.99
N ILE A 48 32.08 5.68 4.57
CA ILE A 48 32.97 4.54 4.33
C ILE A 48 32.86 3.98 2.90
N PHE A 49 31.86 4.42 2.14
CA PHE A 49 31.67 4.07 0.73
C PHE A 49 31.44 5.34 -0.09
N ASP A 50 31.86 5.33 -1.36
CA ASP A 50 31.59 6.35 -2.37
C ASP A 50 31.46 5.67 -3.74
N ASP A 51 30.42 4.86 -3.89
CA ASP A 51 30.24 3.91 -4.99
C ASP A 51 28.75 3.80 -5.38
N GLU A 52 28.50 3.10 -6.49
CA GLU A 52 27.18 2.62 -6.89
C GLU A 52 26.93 1.23 -6.29
N LEU A 53 26.01 1.15 -5.32
CA LEU A 53 25.84 -0.04 -4.48
C LEU A 53 24.37 -0.48 -4.44
N VAL A 54 24.16 -1.77 -4.19
CA VAL A 54 22.87 -2.32 -3.80
C VAL A 54 22.98 -2.83 -2.36
N LEU A 55 22.10 -2.34 -1.51
CA LEU A 55 21.99 -2.80 -0.13
C LEU A 55 20.85 -3.81 -0.02
N LEU A 56 21.16 -5.01 0.47
CA LEU A 56 20.20 -6.10 0.68
C LEU A 56 20.08 -6.38 2.17
N ALA A 57 18.88 -6.44 2.72
CA ALA A 57 18.68 -6.67 4.14
C ALA A 57 19.34 -7.98 4.62
N GLU A 58 20.16 -7.90 5.66
CA GLU A 58 20.77 -9.06 6.34
C GLU A 58 19.85 -9.52 7.47
N ASP A 59 19.46 -8.62 8.38
CA ASP A 59 18.55 -8.90 9.49
C ASP A 59 17.66 -7.69 9.83
N GLY A 60 16.40 -7.95 10.20
CA GLY A 60 15.40 -6.87 10.40
C GLY A 60 14.84 -6.29 9.10
N GLY A 61 15.10 -6.94 7.96
CA GLY A 61 14.43 -6.66 6.69
C GLY A 61 12.95 -7.06 6.69
N HIS A 62 12.22 -6.58 5.70
CA HIS A 62 10.80 -6.94 5.48
C HIS A 62 10.61 -8.34 4.86
N PHE A 63 11.31 -9.36 5.37
CA PHE A 63 11.31 -10.71 4.80
C PHE A 63 9.92 -11.38 4.78
N GLU A 64 9.02 -10.96 5.65
CA GLU A 64 7.66 -11.52 5.77
C GLU A 64 6.62 -10.77 4.91
N ASP A 65 6.91 -9.52 4.56
CA ASP A 65 6.01 -8.68 3.78
C ASP A 65 6.46 -8.68 2.32
N LYS A 66 5.87 -9.58 1.52
CA LYS A 66 6.18 -9.74 0.09
C LYS A 66 5.88 -8.48 -0.75
N LYS A 67 5.20 -7.47 -0.19
CA LYS A 67 4.93 -6.19 -0.87
C LYS A 67 6.01 -5.14 -0.61
N LYS A 68 6.91 -5.37 0.35
CA LYS A 68 7.98 -4.43 0.67
C LYS A 68 9.32 -4.93 0.11
N PRO A 69 10.12 -4.03 -0.47
CA PRO A 69 11.41 -4.44 -0.98
C PRO A 69 12.37 -4.78 0.15
N ILE A 70 13.22 -5.79 -0.08
CA ILE A 70 14.31 -6.17 0.83
C ILE A 70 15.67 -5.66 0.34
N ALA A 71 15.73 -5.06 -0.86
CA ALA A 71 16.92 -4.46 -1.44
C ALA A 71 16.63 -3.05 -1.97
N TYR A 72 17.64 -2.18 -1.97
CA TYR A 72 17.54 -0.83 -2.52
C TYR A 72 18.90 -0.31 -2.99
N ARG A 73 18.89 0.57 -3.99
CA ARG A 73 20.09 1.20 -4.56
C ARG A 73 20.58 2.36 -3.68
N VAL A 74 21.90 2.50 -3.57
CA VAL A 74 22.60 3.62 -2.94
C VAL A 74 23.67 4.13 -3.90
N SER A 75 23.84 5.45 -3.94
CA SER A 75 24.79 6.13 -4.84
C SER A 75 25.57 7.19 -4.06
N GLY A 76 26.89 7.18 -4.23
CA GLY A 76 27.80 8.16 -3.65
C GLY A 76 28.14 7.92 -2.18
N LYS A 77 28.58 8.98 -1.51
CA LYS A 77 29.13 8.95 -0.15
C LYS A 77 28.12 8.50 0.89
N CYS A 78 28.37 7.35 1.52
CA CYS A 78 27.49 6.81 2.54
C CYS A 78 28.20 5.97 3.60
N TRP A 79 27.45 5.69 4.67
CA TRP A 79 27.86 4.76 5.72
C TRP A 79 26.83 3.67 5.89
N VAL A 80 27.25 2.40 5.98
CA VAL A 80 26.34 1.25 6.07
C VAL A 80 26.57 0.47 7.36
N ASN A 81 25.48 0.20 8.08
CA ASN A 81 25.47 -0.61 9.29
C ASN A 81 25.57 -2.13 8.98
N ASN A 82 25.78 -2.97 10.00
CA ASN A 82 25.84 -4.43 9.91
C ASN A 82 24.51 -5.12 9.55
N HIS A 83 23.39 -4.39 9.44
CA HIS A 83 22.06 -4.96 9.15
C HIS A 83 21.73 -5.07 7.65
N ALA A 84 22.64 -4.64 6.76
CA ALA A 84 22.45 -4.72 5.31
C ALA A 84 23.72 -5.21 4.64
N HIS A 85 23.61 -6.23 3.79
CA HIS A 85 24.65 -6.65 2.86
C HIS A 85 24.98 -5.54 1.87
N VAL A 86 26.26 -5.33 1.59
CA VAL A 86 26.74 -4.32 0.64
C VAL A 86 27.22 -5.02 -0.61
N LEU A 87 26.50 -4.81 -1.72
CA LEU A 87 26.76 -5.45 -3.00
C LEU A 87 27.20 -4.38 -4.01
N LYS A 88 28.41 -4.53 -4.56
CA LYS A 88 28.91 -3.70 -5.65
C LYS A 88 28.84 -4.48 -6.96
N PRO A 89 28.04 -4.07 -7.95
CA PRO A 89 27.89 -4.81 -9.20
C PRO A 89 29.22 -4.88 -9.97
N LEU A 90 29.46 -6.01 -10.62
CA LEU A 90 30.54 -6.17 -11.60
C LEU A 90 30.07 -5.69 -12.99
N ASP A 91 31.01 -5.57 -13.93
CA ASP A 91 30.73 -5.09 -15.30
C ASP A 91 29.66 -5.89 -16.06
N CYS A 92 29.37 -7.12 -15.63
CA CYS A 92 28.38 -7.98 -16.27
C CYS A 92 26.92 -7.65 -15.88
N ILE A 93 26.69 -6.76 -14.91
CA ILE A 93 25.36 -6.42 -14.43
C ILE A 93 25.19 -4.93 -14.17
N ASP A 94 24.08 -4.35 -14.63
CA ASP A 94 23.69 -2.99 -14.30
C ASP A 94 23.24 -2.89 -12.83
N VAL A 95 23.62 -1.81 -12.13
CA VAL A 95 23.33 -1.63 -10.69
C VAL A 95 21.84 -1.63 -10.39
N ASP A 96 21.02 -1.01 -11.23
CA ASP A 96 19.57 -0.97 -11.04
C ASP A 96 18.94 -2.31 -11.42
N TYR A 97 19.48 -2.99 -12.44
CA TYR A 97 19.05 -4.36 -12.78
C TYR A 97 19.31 -5.32 -11.61
N LEU A 98 20.48 -5.24 -10.97
CA LEU A 98 20.79 -5.98 -9.75
C LEU A 98 19.79 -5.65 -8.64
N CYS A 99 19.53 -4.35 -8.42
CA CYS A 99 18.57 -3.90 -7.42
C CYS A 99 17.17 -4.49 -7.67
N TYR A 100 16.61 -4.33 -8.87
CA TYR A 100 15.29 -4.85 -9.22
C TYR A 100 15.21 -6.37 -9.12
N SER A 101 16.30 -7.10 -9.46
CA SER A 101 16.40 -8.56 -9.31
C SER A 101 16.30 -9.02 -7.86
N LEU A 102 16.73 -8.18 -6.91
CA LEU A 102 16.79 -8.51 -5.48
C LEU A 102 15.63 -7.94 -4.67
N MET A 103 15.00 -6.84 -5.12
CA MET A 103 13.99 -6.09 -4.38
C MET A 103 12.88 -6.98 -3.80
N PHE A 104 12.32 -7.89 -4.59
CA PHE A 104 11.23 -8.79 -4.17
C PHE A 104 11.66 -10.27 -4.26
N TYR A 105 12.96 -10.53 -4.07
CA TYR A 105 13.48 -11.89 -4.13
C TYR A 105 12.84 -12.74 -3.03
N ASN A 106 12.25 -13.88 -3.40
CA ASN A 106 11.76 -14.83 -2.43
C ASN A 106 12.94 -15.48 -1.70
N VAL A 107 13.05 -15.17 -0.41
CA VAL A 107 14.07 -15.67 0.53
C VAL A 107 13.52 -16.71 1.51
N ASP A 108 12.27 -17.15 1.33
CA ASP A 108 11.67 -18.25 2.08
C ASP A 108 12.56 -19.51 1.93
N GLY A 109 12.90 -20.15 3.04
CA GLY A 109 13.75 -21.35 3.07
C GLY A 109 15.27 -21.11 3.04
N ILE A 110 15.74 -19.87 2.82
CA ILE A 110 17.18 -19.53 2.93
C ILE A 110 17.50 -18.59 4.09
N ILE A 111 16.47 -18.04 4.74
CA ILE A 111 16.59 -17.25 5.98
C ILE A 111 16.52 -18.16 7.22
N ASN A 112 17.29 -17.82 8.24
CA ASN A 112 17.37 -18.57 9.49
C ASN A 112 16.86 -17.75 10.68
N GLY A 113 16.41 -18.44 11.74
CA GLY A 113 16.02 -17.85 13.02
C GLY A 113 14.51 -17.70 13.22
N ALA A 114 14.02 -18.11 14.40
CA ALA A 114 12.60 -18.12 14.73
C ALA A 114 12.03 -16.73 15.07
N THR A 115 12.75 -15.92 15.84
CA THR A 115 12.28 -14.60 16.31
C THR A 115 12.80 -13.44 15.48
N ARG A 116 14.00 -13.56 14.90
CA ARG A 116 14.58 -12.57 13.98
C ARG A 116 15.16 -13.31 12.79
N LYS A 117 14.39 -13.32 11.70
CA LYS A 117 14.83 -13.87 10.42
C LYS A 117 16.07 -13.13 9.94
N LYS A 118 17.06 -13.90 9.50
CA LYS A 118 18.34 -13.42 9.01
C LYS A 118 18.72 -14.12 7.71
N LEU A 119 19.01 -13.34 6.68
CA LEU A 119 19.68 -13.81 5.48
C LEU A 119 21.18 -13.81 5.75
N THR A 120 21.81 -14.97 5.81
CA THR A 120 23.26 -15.02 6.05
C THR A 120 24.02 -14.71 4.78
N GLN A 121 25.24 -14.18 4.89
CA GLN A 121 26.09 -13.95 3.73
C GLN A 121 26.30 -15.23 2.90
N SER A 122 26.48 -16.38 3.57
CA SER A 122 26.65 -17.68 2.90
C SER A 122 25.42 -18.12 2.09
N ALA A 123 24.21 -17.78 2.55
CA ALA A 123 22.98 -18.06 1.83
C ALA A 123 22.79 -17.05 0.67
N MET A 124 23.07 -15.77 0.94
CA MET A 124 22.98 -14.69 -0.02
C MET A 124 23.88 -14.92 -1.24
N ARG A 125 25.13 -15.34 -1.04
CA ARG A 125 26.08 -15.69 -2.10
C ARG A 125 25.50 -16.68 -3.14
N LYS A 126 24.67 -17.62 -2.68
CA LYS A 126 24.06 -18.69 -3.49
C LYS A 126 22.72 -18.30 -4.11
N MET A 127 22.27 -17.05 -3.95
CA MET A 127 21.06 -16.56 -4.63
C MET A 127 21.29 -16.58 -6.14
N LYS A 128 20.31 -17.08 -6.90
CA LYS A 128 20.39 -17.16 -8.36
C LYS A 128 19.96 -15.83 -8.98
N ILE A 129 20.77 -15.30 -9.87
CA ILE A 129 20.49 -14.10 -10.67
C ILE A 129 20.38 -14.50 -12.15
N TYR A 130 19.31 -14.04 -12.79
CA TYR A 130 19.01 -14.33 -14.19
C TYR A 130 19.50 -13.17 -15.05
N LEU A 131 20.70 -13.33 -15.60
CA LEU A 131 21.32 -12.32 -16.44
C LEU A 131 20.82 -12.41 -17.88
N VAL A 132 20.54 -11.26 -18.45
CA VAL A 132 20.46 -11.03 -19.90
C VAL A 132 21.67 -10.20 -20.33
N ASN A 133 21.87 -9.97 -21.63
CA ASN A 133 22.94 -9.06 -22.07
C ASN A 133 22.74 -7.64 -21.52
N LEU A 134 23.83 -6.89 -21.34
CA LEU A 134 23.81 -5.56 -20.72
C LEU A 134 22.87 -4.57 -21.41
N ASP A 135 22.77 -4.59 -22.74
CA ASP A 135 21.87 -3.68 -23.46
C ASP A 135 20.40 -3.97 -23.15
N THR A 136 20.04 -5.24 -23.05
CA THR A 136 18.71 -5.68 -22.62
C THR A 136 18.48 -5.30 -21.15
N GLN A 137 19.47 -5.47 -20.27
CA GLN A 137 19.36 -5.06 -18.87
C GLN A 137 19.04 -3.56 -18.77
N LYS A 138 19.81 -2.72 -19.48
CA LYS A 138 19.60 -1.28 -19.54
C LYS A 138 18.24 -0.91 -20.09
N THR A 139 17.76 -1.61 -21.11
CA THR A 139 16.41 -1.41 -21.67
C THR A 139 15.32 -1.70 -20.64
N ILE A 140 15.42 -2.82 -19.92
CA ILE A 140 14.48 -3.19 -18.85
C ILE A 140 14.48 -2.13 -17.74
N VAL A 141 15.67 -1.73 -17.28
CA VAL A 141 15.85 -0.70 -16.25
C VAL A 141 15.24 0.63 -16.70
N GLN A 142 15.48 1.06 -17.94
CA GLN A 142 14.92 2.29 -18.48
C GLN A 142 13.40 2.27 -18.50
N HIS A 143 12.77 1.17 -18.91
CA HIS A 143 11.31 1.04 -18.87
C HIS A 143 10.75 1.16 -17.45
N LEU A 144 11.35 0.48 -16.47
CA LEU A 144 10.90 0.53 -15.08
C LEU A 144 11.11 1.92 -14.47
N LYS A 145 12.26 2.54 -14.68
CA LYS A 145 12.55 3.90 -14.23
C LYS A 145 11.59 4.93 -14.85
N CYS A 146 11.25 4.77 -16.13
CA CYS A 146 10.28 5.64 -16.80
C CYS A 146 8.93 5.56 -16.10
N ILE A 147 8.43 4.35 -15.81
CA ILE A 147 7.15 4.16 -15.11
C ILE A 147 7.21 4.72 -13.69
N GLU A 148 8.28 4.45 -12.94
CA GLU A 148 8.49 5.02 -11.62
C GLU A 148 8.47 6.55 -11.63
N LYS A 149 9.09 7.16 -12.65
CA LYS A 149 9.08 8.61 -12.82
C LYS A 149 7.68 9.14 -13.10
N ILE A 150 6.90 8.46 -13.95
CA ILE A 150 5.52 8.87 -14.23
C ILE A 150 4.65 8.73 -12.97
N ILE A 151 4.81 7.67 -12.18
CA ILE A 151 4.13 7.49 -10.89
C ILE A 151 4.45 8.66 -9.94
N GLU A 152 5.72 9.04 -9.82
CA GLU A 152 6.15 10.19 -9.01
C GLU A 152 5.50 11.49 -9.51
N LEU A 153 5.52 11.75 -10.82
CA LEU A 153 4.88 12.93 -11.42
C LEU A 153 3.37 12.96 -11.20
N ARG A 154 2.68 11.82 -11.27
CA ARG A 154 1.24 11.70 -10.99
C ARG A 154 0.92 11.98 -9.54
N ARG A 155 1.74 11.50 -8.59
CA ARG A 155 1.60 11.83 -7.17
C ARG A 155 1.82 13.32 -6.91
N GLN A 156 2.84 13.92 -7.54
CA GLN A 156 3.07 15.35 -7.45
C GLN A 156 1.90 16.15 -8.03
N GLN A 157 1.36 15.73 -9.17
CA GLN A 157 0.20 16.37 -9.80
C GLN A 157 -1.02 16.40 -8.86
N LEU A 158 -1.24 15.38 -8.03
CA LEU A 158 -2.31 15.39 -7.01
C LEU A 158 -2.10 16.47 -5.95
N VAL A 159 -0.85 16.64 -5.48
CA VAL A 159 -0.48 17.71 -4.54
C VAL A 159 -0.66 19.08 -5.18
N ASP A 160 -0.28 19.23 -6.45
CA ASP A 160 -0.39 20.49 -7.17
C ASP A 160 -1.86 20.90 -7.37
N PHE A 161 -2.79 19.94 -7.52
CA PHE A 161 -4.22 20.26 -7.53
C PHE A 161 -4.73 20.84 -6.20
N ASP A 162 -4.21 20.38 -5.05
CA ASP A 162 -4.56 20.98 -3.76
C ASP A 162 -4.02 22.41 -3.63
N VAL A 163 -2.83 22.67 -4.18
CA VAL A 163 -2.28 24.02 -4.28
C VAL A 163 -3.14 24.89 -5.22
N PHE A 164 -3.57 24.34 -6.34
CA PHE A 164 -4.39 25.06 -7.32
C PHE A 164 -5.73 25.52 -6.74
N VAL A 165 -6.40 24.68 -5.94
CA VAL A 165 -7.62 25.07 -5.20
C VAL A 165 -7.36 26.23 -4.25
N LYS A 166 -6.23 26.22 -3.53
CA LYS A 166 -5.86 27.33 -2.63
C LYS A 166 -5.55 28.61 -3.41
N SER A 167 -4.84 28.52 -4.53
CA SER A 167 -4.56 29.67 -5.40
C SER A 167 -5.85 30.29 -5.95
N GLN A 168 -6.78 29.46 -6.43
CA GLN A 168 -8.08 29.92 -6.90
C GLN A 168 -8.88 30.61 -5.79
N PHE A 169 -8.84 30.08 -4.56
CA PHE A 169 -9.47 30.72 -3.42
C PHE A 169 -8.90 32.13 -3.18
N VAL A 170 -7.57 32.28 -3.17
CA VAL A 170 -6.91 33.58 -2.97
C VAL A 170 -7.25 34.55 -4.11
N GLU A 171 -7.30 34.10 -5.35
CA GLU A 171 -7.66 34.94 -6.50
C GLU A 171 -9.11 35.44 -6.42
N MET A 172 -10.04 34.54 -6.10
CA MET A 172 -11.46 34.86 -6.03
C MET A 172 -11.81 35.71 -4.82
N PHE A 173 -11.26 35.39 -3.64
CA PHE A 173 -11.70 35.97 -2.37
C PHE A 173 -10.68 36.92 -1.73
N GLY A 174 -9.42 36.91 -2.18
CA GLY A 174 -8.32 37.66 -1.57
C GLY A 174 -7.77 36.99 -0.31
N ASP A 175 -6.78 37.62 0.32
CA ASP A 175 -6.32 37.21 1.66
C ASP A 175 -7.37 37.59 2.71
N PRO A 176 -7.99 36.63 3.43
CA PRO A 176 -8.98 36.92 4.46
C PRO A 176 -8.47 37.81 5.61
N MET A 177 -7.16 37.86 5.85
CA MET A 177 -6.57 38.68 6.91
C MET A 177 -6.61 40.18 6.58
N ILE A 178 -6.40 40.53 5.31
CA ILE A 178 -6.46 41.91 4.82
C ILE A 178 -7.89 42.25 4.36
N ASN A 179 -8.62 41.23 3.90
CA ASN A 179 -9.95 41.34 3.32
C ASN A 179 -10.05 42.46 2.26
N PRO A 180 -9.20 42.46 1.22
CA PRO A 180 -9.10 43.57 0.27
C PRO A 180 -10.39 43.79 -0.55
N LYS A 181 -11.24 42.77 -0.63
CA LYS A 181 -12.53 42.80 -1.33
C LYS A 181 -13.69 43.25 -0.44
N GLY A 182 -13.44 43.50 0.85
CA GLY A 182 -14.45 44.02 1.79
C GLY A 182 -15.61 43.07 2.04
N TRP A 183 -15.37 41.76 2.05
CA TRP A 183 -16.41 40.77 2.37
C TRP A 183 -16.91 40.95 3.80
N GLN A 184 -18.17 40.59 4.04
CA GLN A 184 -18.74 40.66 5.37
C GLN A 184 -17.97 39.75 6.33
N GLU A 185 -17.52 40.31 7.46
CA GLU A 185 -16.90 39.53 8.53
C GLU A 185 -17.96 39.12 9.56
N ILE A 186 -18.05 37.82 9.83
CA ILE A 186 -19.01 37.24 10.76
C ILE A 186 -18.31 36.20 11.64
N LYS A 187 -18.96 35.77 12.72
CA LYS A 187 -18.51 34.59 13.47
C LYS A 187 -18.94 33.32 12.75
N ILE A 188 -18.10 32.29 12.80
CA ILE A 188 -18.45 30.98 12.22
C ILE A 188 -19.74 30.40 12.83
N SER A 189 -20.10 30.77 14.07
CA SER A 189 -21.37 30.38 14.68
C SER A 189 -22.61 30.84 13.92
N GLU A 190 -22.52 31.89 13.10
CA GLU A 190 -23.67 32.45 12.35
C GLU A 190 -24.07 31.61 11.12
N ILE A 191 -23.16 30.73 10.68
CA ILE A 191 -23.37 29.78 9.59
C ILE A 191 -23.56 28.34 10.08
N VAL A 192 -23.84 28.15 11.37
CA VAL A 192 -24.13 26.83 11.95
C VAL A 192 -25.63 26.65 12.10
N ASP A 193 -26.17 25.59 11.49
CA ASP A 193 -27.59 25.20 11.61
C ASP A 193 -27.71 23.85 12.33
N GLY A 194 -27.50 23.88 13.65
CA GLY A 194 -27.69 22.72 14.50
C GLY A 194 -26.80 22.68 15.74
N LYS A 195 -26.91 21.57 16.47
CA LYS A 195 -26.14 21.35 17.69
C LYS A 195 -24.71 20.92 17.37
N VAL A 196 -23.76 21.78 17.74
CA VAL A 196 -22.34 21.43 17.80
C VAL A 196 -22.12 20.36 18.87
N SER A 197 -21.38 19.31 18.53
CA SER A 197 -21.20 18.17 19.42
C SER A 197 -19.84 17.51 19.24
N ASN A 198 -19.41 16.81 20.29
CA ASN A 198 -18.33 15.84 20.20
C ASN A 198 -18.92 14.48 19.86
N GLY A 199 -18.10 13.61 19.27
CA GLY A 199 -18.56 12.32 18.78
C GLY A 199 -18.74 11.22 19.82
N PHE A 200 -19.11 10.07 19.29
CA PHE A 200 -19.29 8.79 19.97
C PHE A 200 -18.00 8.32 20.67
N PHE A 201 -18.14 7.74 21.86
CA PHE A 201 -17.02 7.17 22.60
C PHE A 201 -17.12 5.65 22.56
N ALA A 202 -16.12 5.01 21.96
CA ALA A 202 -15.93 3.57 21.99
C ALA A 202 -14.53 3.25 22.52
N LYS A 203 -14.44 2.30 23.44
CA LYS A 203 -13.16 1.77 23.93
C LYS A 203 -12.53 0.86 22.88
N ARG A 204 -11.21 0.68 22.95
CA ARG A 204 -10.48 -0.17 21.98
C ARG A 204 -11.01 -1.59 21.86
N ASN A 205 -11.52 -2.16 22.94
CA ASN A 205 -12.08 -3.51 22.99
C ASN A 205 -13.55 -3.60 22.53
N GLU A 206 -14.19 -2.47 22.22
CA GLU A 206 -15.58 -2.42 21.71
C GLU A 206 -15.63 -2.36 20.18
N TYR A 207 -14.47 -2.19 19.52
CA TYR A 207 -14.36 -2.31 18.07
C TYR A 207 -14.39 -3.78 17.66
N VAL A 208 -15.23 -4.11 16.68
CA VAL A 208 -15.50 -5.46 16.20
C VAL A 208 -15.65 -5.45 14.67
N ASP A 209 -15.33 -6.56 14.00
CA ASP A 209 -15.30 -6.64 12.53
C ASP A 209 -16.72 -6.57 11.89
N ASP A 210 -17.73 -7.04 12.61
CA ASP A 210 -19.13 -7.15 12.19
C ASP A 210 -20.06 -6.10 12.84
N GLY A 211 -19.50 -5.02 13.38
CA GLY A 211 -20.26 -3.96 14.06
C GLY A 211 -21.29 -3.27 13.16
N ASN A 212 -22.40 -2.82 13.77
CA ASN A 212 -23.52 -2.18 13.07
C ASN A 212 -23.30 -0.69 12.71
N VAL A 213 -22.27 -0.05 13.27
CA VAL A 213 -21.92 1.35 12.98
C VAL A 213 -20.46 1.47 12.56
N ALA A 214 -20.19 2.40 11.64
CA ALA A 214 -18.84 2.77 11.22
C ALA A 214 -18.39 4.01 11.99
N VAL A 215 -17.19 4.01 12.58
CA VAL A 215 -16.71 5.12 13.43
C VAL A 215 -15.56 5.86 12.76
N LEU A 216 -15.78 7.13 12.48
CA LEU A 216 -14.83 8.03 11.82
C LEU A 216 -13.92 8.73 12.84
N GLY A 217 -12.60 8.56 12.67
CA GLY A 217 -11.59 9.10 13.57
C GLY A 217 -10.87 10.36 13.06
N VAL A 218 -10.00 10.93 13.89
CA VAL A 218 -9.18 12.12 13.55
C VAL A 218 -8.37 11.92 12.26
N SER A 219 -7.80 10.73 12.04
CA SER A 219 -7.01 10.41 10.84
C SER A 219 -7.83 10.49 9.54
N ASN A 220 -9.15 10.28 9.63
CA ASN A 220 -10.09 10.37 8.53
C ASN A 220 -10.53 11.82 8.24
N VAL A 221 -10.26 12.77 9.14
CA VAL A 221 -10.64 14.19 9.04
C VAL A 221 -9.48 15.05 8.54
N VAL A 222 -8.27 14.83 9.07
CA VAL A 222 -7.17 15.78 8.86
C VAL A 222 -6.57 15.73 7.45
N ASN A 223 -6.03 16.88 7.03
CA ASN A 223 -5.25 17.07 5.79
C ASN A 223 -5.99 16.70 4.49
N ARG A 224 -7.29 16.97 4.42
CA ARG A 224 -8.13 16.72 3.25
C ARG A 224 -9.35 17.62 3.25
N MET A 225 -9.95 17.82 2.07
CA MET A 225 -11.20 18.57 1.94
C MET A 225 -12.39 17.75 2.44
N TYR A 226 -12.52 16.51 1.98
CA TYR A 226 -13.60 15.60 2.36
C TYR A 226 -13.12 14.51 3.30
N SER A 227 -13.90 14.22 4.34
CA SER A 227 -13.64 13.16 5.31
C SER A 227 -13.63 11.80 4.62
N GLN A 228 -12.71 10.92 5.00
CA GLN A 228 -12.67 9.55 4.47
C GLN A 228 -13.68 8.67 5.22
N CYS A 229 -14.81 8.40 4.58
CA CYS A 229 -15.91 7.62 5.16
C CYS A 229 -15.92 6.14 4.74
N GLN A 230 -14.88 5.67 4.04
CA GLN A 230 -14.77 4.28 3.57
C GLN A 230 -13.76 3.49 4.40
N ASN A 231 -14.01 2.18 4.54
CA ASN A 231 -13.16 1.24 5.28
C ASN A 231 -12.88 1.68 6.73
N LEU A 232 -13.89 2.22 7.40
CA LEU A 232 -13.80 2.67 8.78
C LEU A 232 -13.83 1.49 9.77
N PRO A 233 -13.16 1.60 10.93
CA PRO A 233 -13.38 0.70 12.05
C PRO A 233 -14.85 0.65 12.44
N LYS A 234 -15.33 -0.54 12.81
CA LYS A 234 -16.71 -0.76 13.19
C LYS A 234 -16.84 -1.01 14.68
N ALA A 235 -17.98 -0.61 15.22
CA ALA A 235 -18.37 -0.84 16.61
C ALA A 235 -19.87 -1.12 16.66
N ASN A 236 -20.38 -1.41 17.86
CA ASN A 236 -21.81 -1.52 18.10
C ASN A 236 -22.35 -0.22 18.70
N GLY A 237 -23.30 0.40 18.02
CA GLY A 237 -24.02 1.59 18.46
C GLY A 237 -25.51 1.32 18.62
N THR A 238 -26.16 2.02 19.54
CA THR A 238 -27.63 1.98 19.67
C THR A 238 -28.30 2.91 18.66
N ASP A 239 -29.60 2.76 18.42
CA ASP A 239 -30.36 3.70 17.56
C ASP A 239 -30.24 5.15 18.04
N ARG A 240 -30.14 5.36 19.36
CA ARG A 240 -29.90 6.69 19.95
C ARG A 240 -28.52 7.24 19.60
N ASP A 241 -27.50 6.39 19.50
CA ASP A 241 -26.17 6.81 19.08
C ASP A 241 -26.16 7.19 17.60
N ILE A 242 -26.87 6.42 16.77
CA ILE A 242 -27.04 6.71 15.34
C ILE A 242 -27.75 8.05 15.14
N GLU A 243 -28.86 8.28 15.83
CA GLU A 243 -29.59 9.55 15.76
C GLU A 243 -28.74 10.75 16.21
N LYS A 244 -27.92 10.56 17.26
CA LYS A 244 -27.15 11.64 17.88
C LYS A 244 -25.85 11.97 17.15
N TYR A 245 -25.13 10.95 16.68
CA TYR A 245 -23.78 11.08 16.12
C TYR A 245 -23.71 10.74 14.62
N GLY A 246 -24.84 10.40 14.00
CA GLY A 246 -24.93 10.20 12.56
C GLY A 246 -24.41 11.41 11.79
N LEU A 247 -23.61 11.12 10.77
CA LEU A 247 -23.03 12.10 9.87
C LEU A 247 -23.89 12.28 8.61
N LYS A 248 -23.97 13.52 8.13
CA LYS A 248 -24.58 13.86 6.85
C LYS A 248 -23.75 14.91 6.11
N TYR A 249 -23.98 15.04 4.80
CA TYR A 249 -23.36 16.12 4.02
C TYR A 249 -23.67 17.50 4.63
N GLY A 250 -22.68 18.39 4.58
CA GLY A 250 -22.74 19.71 5.23
C GLY A 250 -22.25 19.71 6.68
N ASP A 251 -22.07 18.53 7.30
CA ASP A 251 -21.35 18.46 8.57
C ASP A 251 -19.86 18.72 8.34
N MET A 252 -19.31 19.71 9.04
CA MET A 252 -17.88 20.00 9.08
C MET A 252 -17.25 19.42 10.33
N LEU A 253 -16.22 18.59 10.17
CA LEU A 253 -15.56 17.87 11.24
C LEU A 253 -14.22 18.49 11.56
N PHE A 254 -13.95 18.76 12.84
CA PHE A 254 -12.70 19.36 13.33
C PHE A 254 -11.95 18.39 14.25
N CYS A 255 -10.64 18.30 14.05
CA CYS A 255 -9.74 17.62 14.97
C CYS A 255 -9.71 18.35 16.32
N ARG A 256 -10.23 17.70 17.37
CA ARG A 256 -10.30 18.29 18.72
C ARG A 256 -8.97 18.21 19.46
N SER A 257 -8.23 17.12 19.29
CA SER A 257 -7.08 16.75 20.12
C SER A 257 -5.91 16.29 19.26
N SER A 258 -4.70 16.77 19.55
CA SER A 258 -3.48 16.37 18.87
C SER A 258 -2.26 16.40 19.79
N LEU A 259 -1.20 15.69 19.41
CA LEU A 259 0.09 15.71 20.10
C LEU A 259 0.86 17.02 19.89
N VAL A 260 0.57 17.72 18.79
CA VAL A 260 1.18 19.01 18.43
C VAL A 260 0.12 20.08 18.25
N VAL A 261 0.47 21.34 18.54
CA VAL A 261 -0.48 22.46 18.53
C VAL A 261 -1.03 22.69 17.11
N GLU A 262 -0.20 22.52 16.09
CA GLU A 262 -0.56 22.69 14.68
C GLU A 262 -1.55 21.62 14.20
N GLY A 263 -1.71 20.52 14.95
CA GLY A 263 -2.59 19.41 14.60
C GLY A 263 -4.06 19.62 14.96
N ILE A 264 -4.37 20.49 15.92
CA ILE A 264 -5.76 20.76 16.34
C ILE A 264 -6.49 21.68 15.34
N GLY A 265 -7.82 21.59 15.33
CA GLY A 265 -8.73 22.41 14.53
C GLY A 265 -8.55 22.29 13.01
N LYS A 266 -7.81 21.28 12.54
CA LYS A 266 -7.83 20.87 11.13
C LYS A 266 -9.19 20.27 10.81
N ALA A 267 -9.74 20.59 9.64
CA ALA A 267 -11.11 20.26 9.32
C ALA A 267 -11.33 19.71 7.91
N SER A 268 -12.39 18.93 7.78
CA SER A 268 -12.91 18.39 6.52
C SER A 268 -14.44 18.37 6.54
N ILE A 269 -15.04 18.19 5.37
CA ILE A 269 -16.48 18.13 5.15
C ILE A 269 -16.90 16.67 5.03
N VAL A 270 -18.03 16.28 5.60
CA VAL A 270 -18.64 14.98 5.32
C VAL A 270 -19.12 14.95 3.86
N PRO A 271 -18.69 13.98 3.03
CA PRO A 271 -19.05 13.93 1.61
C PRO A 271 -20.53 13.55 1.39
N GLN A 272 -21.05 13.85 0.20
CA GLN A 272 -22.45 13.54 -0.17
C GLN A 272 -22.79 12.05 -0.13
N ASN A 273 -21.81 11.19 -0.40
CA ASN A 273 -21.95 9.74 -0.43
C ASN A 273 -21.51 9.06 0.88
N VAL A 274 -21.65 9.73 2.02
CA VAL A 274 -21.38 9.13 3.33
C VAL A 274 -22.26 7.88 3.53
N PRO A 275 -21.68 6.71 3.90
CA PRO A 275 -22.48 5.53 4.19
C PRO A 275 -23.43 5.73 5.38
N GLU A 276 -24.58 5.07 5.35
CA GLU A 276 -25.51 5.04 6.47
C GLU A 276 -24.82 4.53 7.75
N HIS A 277 -25.33 4.98 8.90
CA HIS A 277 -24.81 4.61 10.23
C HIS A 277 -23.31 4.93 10.44
N THR A 278 -22.77 5.89 9.70
CA THR A 278 -21.44 6.44 9.96
C THR A 278 -21.51 7.47 11.08
N LEU A 279 -20.79 7.20 12.17
CA LEU A 279 -20.63 8.08 13.33
C LEU A 279 -19.22 8.69 13.32
N PHE A 280 -18.99 9.69 14.17
CA PHE A 280 -17.68 10.29 14.41
C PHE A 280 -17.25 10.09 15.86
N GLU A 281 -15.95 10.03 16.12
CA GLU A 281 -15.40 9.78 17.46
C GLU A 281 -15.34 11.02 18.36
N CYS A 282 -15.17 10.80 19.67
CA CYS A 282 -15.13 11.87 20.70
C CYS A 282 -13.98 12.90 20.58
N HIS A 283 -12.91 12.56 19.84
CA HIS A 283 -11.80 13.45 19.49
C HIS A 283 -12.07 14.28 18.21
N VAL A 284 -13.28 14.19 17.67
CA VAL A 284 -13.76 15.00 16.55
C VAL A 284 -14.93 15.86 17.03
N ILE A 285 -14.92 17.13 16.62
CA ILE A 285 -16.02 18.09 16.82
C ILE A 285 -16.80 18.21 15.51
N ARG A 286 -18.13 18.12 15.57
CA ARG A 286 -19.02 18.37 14.43
C ARG A 286 -19.62 19.77 14.50
N LEU A 287 -19.47 20.55 13.43
CA LEU A 287 -20.21 21.78 13.14
C LEU A 287 -21.16 21.52 11.96
N PRO A 288 -22.48 21.41 12.19
CA PRO A 288 -23.46 21.33 11.11
C PRO A 288 -23.58 22.69 10.40
N LEU A 289 -23.18 22.79 9.14
CA LEU A 289 -23.22 24.06 8.40
C LEU A 289 -24.62 24.34 7.83
N ASP A 290 -24.99 25.62 7.84
CA ASP A 290 -26.18 26.16 7.19
C ASP A 290 -25.92 26.31 5.68
N LEU A 291 -26.37 25.32 4.91
CA LEU A 291 -26.20 25.29 3.45
C LEU A 291 -26.97 26.41 2.72
N SER A 292 -27.90 27.09 3.41
CA SER A 292 -28.59 28.27 2.87
C SER A 292 -27.77 29.57 3.00
N LYS A 293 -26.63 29.53 3.69
CA LYS A 293 -25.74 30.69 3.92
C LYS A 293 -24.34 30.49 3.39
N CYS A 294 -23.85 29.25 3.35
CA CYS A 294 -22.47 28.98 2.96
C CYS A 294 -22.33 27.70 2.13
N VAL A 295 -21.29 27.68 1.29
CA VAL A 295 -20.79 26.50 0.62
C VAL A 295 -19.74 25.83 1.52
N PRO A 296 -19.91 24.55 1.92
CA PRO A 296 -18.98 23.87 2.79
C PRO A 296 -17.52 23.89 2.30
N GLU A 297 -17.30 23.71 1.01
CA GLU A 297 -15.98 23.68 0.35
C GLU A 297 -15.25 25.02 0.48
N PHE A 298 -15.97 26.12 0.36
CA PHE A 298 -15.43 27.46 0.60
C PHE A 298 -14.98 27.58 2.07
N ILE A 299 -15.83 27.19 3.02
CA ILE A 299 -15.51 27.26 4.44
C ILE A 299 -14.32 26.36 4.78
N GLN A 300 -14.25 25.15 4.22
CA GLN A 300 -13.14 24.24 4.45
C GLN A 300 -11.81 24.85 4.03
N VAL A 301 -11.72 25.43 2.83
CA VAL A 301 -10.48 26.08 2.37
C VAL A 301 -10.16 27.30 3.24
N LEU A 302 -11.16 28.11 3.60
CA LEU A 302 -10.99 29.23 4.53
C LEU A 302 -10.37 28.78 5.85
N THR A 303 -10.80 27.64 6.41
CA THR A 303 -10.23 27.12 7.67
C THR A 303 -8.77 26.68 7.56
N THR A 304 -8.25 26.49 6.35
CA THR A 304 -6.82 26.19 6.13
C THR A 304 -5.94 27.44 6.04
N THR A 305 -6.53 28.63 5.92
CA THR A 305 -5.80 29.90 5.81
C THR A 305 -5.17 30.32 7.14
N ASN A 306 -4.06 31.06 7.10
CA ASN A 306 -3.42 31.59 8.30
C ASN A 306 -4.36 32.44 9.16
N TYR A 307 -5.27 33.19 8.52
CA TYR A 307 -6.29 33.99 9.19
C TYR A 307 -7.13 33.17 10.19
N PHE A 308 -7.66 32.03 9.75
CA PHE A 308 -8.45 31.16 10.62
C PHE A 308 -7.56 30.34 11.56
N ARG A 309 -6.44 29.80 11.05
CA ARG A 309 -5.54 28.92 11.82
C ARG A 309 -4.96 29.60 13.05
N THR A 310 -4.55 30.86 12.96
CA THR A 310 -4.01 31.63 14.09
C THR A 310 -5.06 31.81 15.20
N GLN A 311 -6.32 32.11 14.83
CA GLN A 311 -7.42 32.23 15.78
C GLN A 311 -7.66 30.90 16.52
N ILE A 312 -7.70 29.78 15.80
CA ILE A 312 -7.84 28.44 16.37
C ILE A 312 -6.70 28.10 17.32
N ILE A 313 -5.45 28.34 16.91
CA ILE A 313 -4.27 28.03 17.72
C ILE A 313 -4.24 28.88 18.99
N SER A 314 -4.69 30.14 18.94
CA SER A 314 -4.79 31.01 20.13
C SER A 314 -5.75 30.48 21.20
N GLN A 315 -6.72 29.66 20.82
CA GLN A 315 -7.71 29.06 21.72
C GLN A 315 -7.28 27.67 22.23
N ALA A 316 -6.09 27.21 21.84
CA ALA A 316 -5.56 25.91 22.21
C ALA A 316 -5.29 25.84 23.72
N LYS A 317 -5.53 24.66 24.30
CA LYS A 317 -5.14 24.32 25.66
C LYS A 317 -4.19 23.14 25.63
N THR A 318 -2.99 23.32 26.15
CA THR A 318 -1.94 22.29 26.14
C THR A 318 -1.68 21.77 27.55
N SER A 319 -1.75 20.44 27.67
CA SER A 319 -1.23 19.68 28.80
C SER A 319 -0.38 18.54 28.22
N THR A 320 -0.72 17.27 28.46
CA THR A 320 -0.08 16.14 27.76
C THR A 320 -0.43 16.10 26.26
N MET A 321 -1.65 16.53 25.92
CA MET A 321 -2.09 16.76 24.54
C MET A 321 -2.54 18.21 24.39
N THR A 322 -2.48 18.72 23.16
CA THR A 322 -3.13 19.99 22.82
C THR A 322 -4.57 19.72 22.39
N THR A 323 -5.50 20.51 22.92
CA THR A 323 -6.93 20.38 22.65
C THR A 323 -7.57 21.73 22.34
N ILE A 324 -8.70 21.70 21.63
CA ILE A 324 -9.58 22.85 21.42
C ILE A 324 -11.02 22.50 21.85
N GLY A 325 -11.72 23.47 22.43
CA GLY A 325 -13.14 23.36 22.75
C GLY A 325 -14.03 23.87 21.63
N GLN A 326 -15.31 23.47 21.63
CA GLN A 326 -16.31 23.92 20.65
C GLN A 326 -16.43 25.45 20.61
N ASP A 327 -16.43 26.10 21.77
CA ASP A 327 -16.48 27.56 21.87
C ASP A 327 -15.29 28.26 21.21
N GLY A 328 -14.11 27.62 21.20
CA GLY A 328 -12.92 28.18 20.55
C GLY A 328 -13.09 28.27 19.04
N ILE A 329 -13.76 27.27 18.45
CA ILE A 329 -14.10 27.26 17.03
C ILE A 329 -15.20 28.30 16.79
N LEU A 330 -16.31 28.25 17.53
CA LEU A 330 -17.49 29.09 17.33
C LEU A 330 -17.23 30.60 17.45
N LYS A 331 -16.20 31.01 18.21
CA LYS A 331 -15.80 32.42 18.35
C LYS A 331 -14.92 32.94 17.21
N SER A 332 -14.43 32.06 16.33
CA SER A 332 -13.54 32.44 15.24
C SER A 332 -14.28 33.25 14.19
N ASN A 333 -13.65 34.33 13.74
CA ASN A 333 -14.16 35.18 12.67
C ASN A 333 -13.82 34.57 11.30
N ILE A 334 -14.74 34.75 10.36
CA ILE A 334 -14.62 34.33 8.97
C ILE A 334 -15.11 35.46 8.06
N ILE A 335 -14.60 35.50 6.83
CA ILE A 335 -15.23 36.26 5.76
C ILE A 335 -16.37 35.44 5.15
N LEU A 336 -17.49 36.10 4.83
CA LEU A 336 -18.62 35.50 4.15
C LEU A 336 -18.95 36.29 2.87
N PRO A 337 -18.35 35.93 1.73
CA PRO A 337 -18.75 36.49 0.43
C PRO A 337 -20.15 35.98 0.04
N PRO A 338 -20.82 36.62 -0.93
CA PRO A 338 -22.12 36.16 -1.44
C PRO A 338 -22.13 34.70 -1.93
N LEU A 339 -23.28 34.03 -1.84
CA LEU A 339 -23.41 32.60 -2.16
C LEU A 339 -23.14 32.27 -3.63
N ASP A 340 -23.45 33.16 -4.55
CA ASP A 340 -23.22 32.99 -5.99
C ASP A 340 -21.73 32.84 -6.32
N ILE A 341 -20.86 33.67 -5.73
CA ILE A 341 -19.41 33.56 -5.92
C ILE A 341 -18.82 32.35 -5.19
N GLN A 342 -19.39 31.96 -4.04
CA GLN A 342 -19.05 30.69 -3.37
C GLN A 342 -19.39 29.47 -4.24
N ASN A 343 -20.55 29.48 -4.91
CA ASN A 343 -20.95 28.41 -5.84
C ASN A 343 -20.11 28.37 -7.11
N THR A 344 -19.62 29.53 -7.57
CA THR A 344 -18.64 29.60 -8.66
C THR A 344 -17.34 28.89 -8.26
N PHE A 345 -16.88 29.10 -7.03
CA PHE A 345 -15.72 28.39 -6.48
C PHE A 345 -15.99 26.88 -6.34
N LEU A 346 -17.18 26.49 -5.86
CA LEU A 346 -17.59 25.08 -5.80
C LEU A 346 -17.49 24.39 -7.16
N THR A 347 -17.99 25.04 -8.22
CA THR A 347 -17.94 24.51 -9.58
C THR A 347 -16.50 24.22 -10.01
N PHE A 348 -15.57 25.13 -9.70
CA PHE A 348 -14.15 24.94 -9.96
C PHE A 348 -13.57 23.76 -9.16
N VAL A 349 -13.87 23.68 -7.85
CA VAL A 349 -13.41 22.58 -6.98
C VAL A 349 -13.89 21.22 -7.51
N GLN A 350 -15.16 21.11 -7.90
CA GLN A 350 -15.73 19.89 -8.49
C GLN A 350 -15.01 19.49 -9.78
N GLN A 351 -14.63 20.46 -10.62
CA GLN A 351 -13.87 20.17 -11.83
C GLN A 351 -12.46 19.68 -11.52
N VAL A 352 -11.78 20.28 -10.54
CA VAL A 352 -10.47 19.82 -10.06
C VAL A 352 -10.56 18.42 -9.47
N ASP A 353 -11.59 18.11 -8.68
CA ASP A 353 -11.77 16.78 -8.09
C ASP A 353 -12.03 15.70 -9.15
N LYS A 354 -12.77 16.03 -10.22
CA LYS A 354 -12.91 15.15 -11.38
C LYS A 354 -11.55 14.85 -12.03
N SER A 355 -10.68 15.85 -12.15
CA SER A 355 -9.31 15.66 -12.65
C SER A 355 -8.44 14.85 -11.69
N LYS A 356 -8.55 15.06 -10.37
CA LYS A 356 -7.87 14.23 -9.36
C LYS A 356 -8.26 12.77 -9.47
N LEU A 357 -9.55 12.47 -9.63
CA LEU A 357 -10.04 11.10 -9.77
C LEU A 357 -9.45 10.41 -11.02
N ALA A 358 -9.34 11.12 -12.15
CA ALA A 358 -8.71 10.57 -13.36
C ALA A 358 -7.22 10.28 -13.14
N VAL A 359 -6.50 11.16 -12.44
CA VAL A 359 -5.08 10.98 -12.11
C VAL A 359 -4.88 9.82 -11.11
N GLN A 360 -5.76 9.67 -10.13
CA GLN A 360 -5.74 8.55 -9.18
C GLN A 360 -5.91 7.20 -9.89
N LYS A 361 -6.87 7.08 -10.80
CA LYS A 361 -7.05 5.87 -11.62
C LYS A 361 -5.82 5.56 -12.47
N SER A 362 -5.26 6.58 -13.13
CA SER A 362 -4.01 6.42 -13.89
C SER A 362 -2.84 5.97 -13.01
N LEU A 363 -2.77 6.44 -11.75
CA LEU A 363 -1.75 6.03 -10.79
C LEU A 363 -1.90 4.55 -10.42
N GLU A 364 -3.12 4.08 -10.15
CA GLU A 364 -3.42 2.66 -9.86
C GLU A 364 -3.05 1.74 -11.04
N GLU A 365 -3.37 2.16 -12.27
CA GLU A 365 -3.01 1.44 -13.49
C GLU A 365 -1.48 1.37 -13.68
N LEU A 366 -0.76 2.46 -13.43
CA LEU A 366 0.71 2.50 -13.51
C LEU A 366 1.38 1.63 -12.44
N GLU A 367 0.85 1.62 -11.21
CA GLU A 367 1.35 0.74 -10.15
C GLU A 367 1.13 -0.73 -10.50
N THR A 368 -0.04 -1.06 -11.06
CA THR A 368 -0.35 -2.41 -11.56
C THR A 368 0.58 -2.81 -12.71
N LEU A 369 0.79 -1.91 -13.68
CA LEU A 369 1.72 -2.14 -14.79
C LEU A 369 3.15 -2.36 -14.31
N LYS A 370 3.62 -1.54 -13.35
CA LYS A 370 4.93 -1.71 -12.74
C LYS A 370 5.07 -3.10 -12.10
N GLN A 371 4.07 -3.52 -11.32
CA GLN A 371 4.07 -4.85 -10.70
C GLN A 371 4.10 -5.96 -11.77
N ALA A 372 3.30 -5.84 -12.83
CA ALA A 372 3.26 -6.80 -13.92
C ALA A 372 4.61 -6.90 -14.64
N LEU A 373 5.27 -5.78 -14.93
CA LEU A 373 6.59 -5.77 -15.58
C LEU A 373 7.69 -6.30 -14.65
N MET A 374 7.67 -5.94 -13.37
CA MET A 374 8.58 -6.53 -12.38
C MET A 374 8.43 -8.06 -12.35
N GLN A 375 7.20 -8.57 -12.35
CA GLN A 375 6.94 -10.00 -12.44
C GLN A 375 7.34 -10.60 -13.79
N GLN A 376 7.17 -9.89 -14.89
CA GLN A 376 7.56 -10.38 -16.22
C GLN A 376 9.07 -10.50 -16.38
N TYR A 377 9.83 -9.51 -15.88
CA TYR A 377 11.28 -9.45 -16.04
C TYR A 377 12.04 -10.22 -14.96
N PHE A 378 11.56 -10.18 -13.72
CA PHE A 378 12.25 -10.75 -12.54
C PHE A 378 11.41 -11.77 -11.78
N GLY A 379 10.11 -11.84 -12.07
CA GLY A 379 9.25 -12.85 -11.49
C GLY A 379 9.65 -14.23 -11.97
N ARG A 380 9.98 -15.08 -11.00
CA ARG A 380 10.38 -16.45 -11.28
C ARG A 380 9.19 -17.17 -11.92
N LYS A 381 9.41 -17.82 -13.07
CA LYS A 381 8.79 -19.12 -13.25
C LYS A 381 9.49 -19.99 -12.23
N GLU A 382 8.77 -20.55 -11.26
CA GLU A 382 9.36 -21.60 -10.44
C GLU A 382 9.98 -22.61 -11.41
N GLU A 383 11.32 -22.67 -11.44
CA GLU A 383 12.02 -23.84 -11.94
C GLU A 383 11.46 -24.98 -11.10
N GLY A 384 10.52 -25.74 -11.71
CA GLY A 384 9.63 -26.74 -11.13
C GLY A 384 9.72 -26.94 -9.62
N LYS A 385 8.62 -26.68 -8.90
CA LYS A 385 8.35 -27.48 -7.70
C LYS A 385 8.55 -28.94 -8.11
N ASN A 386 9.59 -29.58 -7.59
CA ASN A 386 9.88 -30.96 -7.93
C ASN A 386 8.66 -31.77 -7.54
N LEU A 387 8.19 -32.60 -8.47
CA LEU A 387 7.08 -33.53 -8.21
C LEU A 387 7.37 -34.43 -6.98
N GLU A 388 8.64 -34.59 -6.62
CA GLU A 388 9.13 -35.28 -5.43
C GLU A 388 8.63 -34.67 -4.11
N ASP A 389 8.35 -33.37 -4.06
CA ASP A 389 7.92 -32.66 -2.84
C ASP A 389 6.39 -32.66 -2.64
N THR A 390 5.63 -33.30 -3.53
CA THR A 390 4.15 -33.33 -3.50
C THR A 390 3.57 -34.40 -2.57
N GLY A 391 4.43 -35.29 -2.06
CA GLY A 391 4.04 -36.48 -1.30
C GLY A 391 3.27 -37.53 -2.10
N ILE A 392 3.19 -37.37 -3.43
CA ILE A 392 2.61 -38.34 -4.35
C ILE A 392 3.71 -39.31 -4.78
N LYS A 393 3.44 -40.62 -4.68
CA LYS A 393 4.41 -41.64 -5.10
C LYS A 393 4.72 -41.50 -6.60
N PRO A 394 5.97 -41.66 -7.04
CA PRO A 394 6.33 -41.55 -8.46
C PRO A 394 5.50 -42.45 -9.38
N ILE A 395 5.14 -43.66 -8.92
CA ILE A 395 4.30 -44.59 -9.69
C ILE A 395 2.91 -44.01 -10.00
N VAL A 396 2.31 -43.28 -9.06
CA VAL A 396 0.99 -42.66 -9.22
C VAL A 396 1.06 -41.50 -10.20
N LEU A 397 2.16 -40.73 -10.21
CA LEU A 397 2.38 -39.67 -11.19
C LEU A 397 2.51 -40.23 -12.62
N GLU A 398 3.19 -41.37 -12.78
CA GLU A 398 3.29 -42.05 -14.07
C GLU A 398 1.94 -42.65 -14.51
N GLU A 399 1.14 -43.19 -13.60
CA GLU A 399 -0.23 -43.62 -13.86
C GLU A 399 -1.11 -42.46 -14.33
N ILE A 400 -1.08 -41.31 -13.65
CA ILE A 400 -1.81 -40.10 -14.07
C ILE A 400 -1.42 -39.69 -15.50
N LYS A 401 -0.11 -39.67 -15.82
CA LYS A 401 0.37 -39.37 -17.18
C LYS A 401 -0.10 -40.41 -18.20
N LYS A 402 -0.11 -41.69 -17.84
CA LYS A 402 -0.58 -42.79 -18.69
C LYS A 402 -2.07 -42.64 -18.98
N PHE A 403 -2.89 -42.35 -17.98
CA PHE A 403 -4.32 -42.12 -18.15
C PHE A 403 -4.61 -40.84 -18.92
N ALA A 404 -3.81 -39.78 -18.74
CA ALA A 404 -3.93 -38.56 -19.54
C ALA A 404 -3.72 -38.87 -21.04
N LYS A 405 -2.68 -39.65 -21.37
CA LYS A 405 -2.43 -40.11 -22.76
C LYS A 405 -3.54 -41.01 -23.29
N LYS A 406 -4.00 -42.00 -22.50
CA LYS A 406 -5.08 -42.94 -22.87
C LYS A 406 -6.36 -42.20 -23.25
N ASN A 407 -6.69 -41.13 -22.52
CA ASN A 407 -7.94 -40.38 -22.68
C ASN A 407 -7.79 -39.11 -23.56
N GLY A 408 -6.64 -38.92 -24.22
CA GLY A 408 -6.41 -37.76 -25.08
C GLY A 408 -6.43 -36.41 -24.36
N VAL A 409 -6.14 -36.42 -23.05
CA VAL A 409 -6.04 -35.21 -22.24
C VAL A 409 -4.84 -34.40 -22.68
N LYS A 410 -5.00 -33.09 -22.84
CA LYS A 410 -3.93 -32.19 -23.32
C LYS A 410 -3.07 -31.65 -22.19
N LYS A 411 -3.65 -31.43 -21.02
CA LYS A 411 -2.93 -30.88 -19.87
C LYS A 411 -3.51 -31.35 -18.55
N VAL A 412 -2.63 -31.70 -17.60
CA VAL A 412 -2.96 -32.04 -16.22
C VAL A 412 -2.10 -31.20 -15.29
N ILE A 413 -2.74 -30.50 -14.36
CA ILE A 413 -2.10 -29.61 -13.38
C ILE A 413 -2.50 -30.08 -11.98
N LEU A 414 -1.53 -30.41 -11.13
CA LEU A 414 -1.75 -30.59 -9.71
C LEU A 414 -1.97 -29.21 -9.06
N PHE A 415 -3.01 -29.05 -8.26
CA PHE A 415 -3.21 -27.84 -7.45
C PHE A 415 -3.47 -28.21 -5.99
N GLY A 416 -3.88 -27.25 -5.15
CA GLY A 416 -4.28 -27.52 -3.78
C GLY A 416 -3.14 -27.82 -2.80
N SER A 417 -3.44 -28.56 -1.73
CA SER A 417 -2.54 -28.75 -0.58
C SER A 417 -1.19 -29.38 -0.97
N ARG A 418 -1.25 -30.36 -1.88
CA ARG A 418 -0.07 -31.09 -2.39
C ARG A 418 0.79 -30.25 -3.32
N ALA A 419 0.18 -29.42 -4.17
CA ALA A 419 0.94 -28.46 -4.98
C ALA A 419 1.59 -27.36 -4.13
N ARG A 420 0.99 -27.00 -2.99
CA ARG A 420 1.55 -26.03 -2.03
C ARG A 420 2.62 -26.62 -1.11
N GLY A 421 2.69 -27.93 -0.97
CA GLY A 421 3.57 -28.61 -0.02
C GLY A 421 3.09 -28.54 1.45
N ASN A 422 1.83 -28.15 1.70
CA ASN A 422 1.23 -28.08 3.04
C ASN A 422 0.16 -29.18 3.25
N PHE A 423 0.39 -30.35 2.65
CA PHE A 423 -0.51 -31.50 2.71
C PHE A 423 -0.29 -32.34 3.98
N GLU A 424 -1.35 -33.01 4.43
CA GLU A 424 -1.28 -34.07 5.42
C GLU A 424 -1.16 -35.43 4.73
N ARG A 425 -0.81 -36.47 5.50
CA ARG A 425 -0.62 -37.83 4.95
C ARG A 425 -1.85 -38.33 4.19
N ALA A 426 -3.04 -37.93 4.60
CA ALA A 426 -4.32 -38.34 4.02
C ALA A 426 -4.96 -37.29 3.09
N SER A 427 -4.27 -36.18 2.79
CA SER A 427 -4.82 -35.18 1.86
C SER A 427 -5.08 -35.78 0.48
N ASP A 428 -6.16 -35.36 -0.11
CA ASP A 428 -6.59 -35.58 -1.48
C ASP A 428 -5.57 -35.10 -2.53
N ILE A 429 -5.77 -35.55 -3.77
CA ILE A 429 -5.00 -35.15 -4.95
C ILE A 429 -5.92 -34.33 -5.86
N ASP A 430 -5.73 -33.01 -5.84
CA ASP A 430 -6.46 -32.05 -6.66
C ASP A 430 -5.86 -31.92 -8.07
N LEU A 431 -6.60 -32.29 -9.13
CA LEU A 431 -6.17 -32.23 -10.52
C LEU A 431 -7.04 -31.31 -11.36
N ALA A 432 -6.42 -30.33 -12.02
CA ALA A 432 -7.07 -29.48 -13.02
C ALA A 432 -6.67 -29.94 -14.42
N VAL A 433 -7.67 -30.29 -15.23
CA VAL A 433 -7.50 -31.03 -16.48
C VAL A 433 -8.06 -30.23 -17.66
N LYS A 434 -7.39 -30.31 -18.82
CA LYS A 434 -7.83 -29.66 -20.06
C LYS A 434 -7.73 -30.60 -21.26
N GLY A 435 -8.78 -30.62 -22.08
CA GLY A 435 -8.88 -31.37 -23.32
C GLY A 435 -9.07 -32.88 -23.11
N GLY A 436 -9.49 -33.58 -24.15
CA GLY A 436 -9.71 -35.04 -24.13
C GLY A 436 -11.02 -35.47 -23.48
N ASP A 437 -11.12 -36.77 -23.17
CA ASP A 437 -12.23 -37.34 -22.40
C ASP A 437 -11.95 -37.23 -20.89
N ILE A 438 -12.33 -36.09 -20.32
CA ILE A 438 -12.09 -35.78 -18.90
C ILE A 438 -12.92 -36.69 -17.98
N THR A 439 -14.08 -37.16 -18.44
CA THR A 439 -14.96 -38.06 -17.66
C THR A 439 -14.28 -39.41 -17.48
N HIS A 440 -13.80 -40.04 -18.56
CA HIS A 440 -13.08 -41.30 -18.47
C HIS A 440 -11.72 -41.15 -17.78
N PHE A 441 -11.02 -40.03 -18.00
CA PHE A 441 -9.81 -39.73 -17.24
C PHE A 441 -10.08 -39.70 -15.72
N THR A 442 -11.18 -39.08 -15.30
CA THR A 442 -11.57 -38.98 -13.88
C THR A 442 -11.89 -40.36 -13.29
N LEU A 443 -12.56 -41.23 -14.03
CA LEU A 443 -12.83 -42.61 -13.61
C LEU A 443 -11.53 -43.41 -13.48
N ASP A 444 -10.67 -43.35 -14.51
CA ASP A 444 -9.39 -44.06 -14.53
C ASP A 444 -8.50 -43.65 -13.33
N VAL A 445 -8.39 -42.35 -13.01
CA VAL A 445 -7.55 -41.93 -11.88
C VAL A 445 -8.13 -42.34 -10.52
N LYS A 446 -9.46 -42.41 -10.41
CA LYS A 446 -10.15 -42.78 -9.16
C LYS A 446 -10.15 -44.28 -8.90
N GLU A 447 -10.21 -45.10 -9.95
CA GLU A 447 -10.42 -46.54 -9.82
C GLU A 447 -9.15 -47.37 -10.12
N GLU A 448 -8.25 -46.88 -10.97
CA GLU A 448 -7.11 -47.67 -11.47
C GLU A 448 -5.73 -47.22 -10.95
N THR A 449 -5.66 -46.20 -10.09
CA THR A 449 -4.37 -45.73 -9.53
C THR A 449 -3.93 -46.56 -8.32
N SER A 450 -2.61 -46.72 -8.17
CA SER A 450 -1.97 -47.47 -7.08
C SER A 450 -1.88 -46.64 -5.78
N THR A 451 -2.94 -45.93 -5.41
CA THR A 451 -3.03 -45.11 -4.19
C THR A 451 -4.40 -45.23 -3.52
N LEU A 452 -4.43 -45.04 -2.21
CA LEU A 452 -5.66 -44.97 -1.41
C LEU A 452 -6.12 -43.52 -1.16
N LEU A 453 -5.45 -42.55 -1.79
CA LEU A 453 -5.79 -41.13 -1.69
C LEU A 453 -6.96 -40.81 -2.63
N GLU A 454 -7.84 -39.95 -2.18
CA GLU A 454 -8.95 -39.47 -3.00
C GLU A 454 -8.45 -38.48 -4.08
N PHE A 455 -9.15 -38.44 -5.21
CA PHE A 455 -8.86 -37.52 -6.31
C PHE A 455 -10.03 -36.57 -6.53
N ASP A 456 -9.73 -35.27 -6.57
CA ASP A 456 -10.68 -34.24 -6.96
C ASP A 456 -10.24 -33.65 -8.30
N VAL A 457 -11.05 -33.90 -9.34
CA VAL A 457 -10.73 -33.52 -10.71
C VAL A 457 -11.64 -32.39 -11.16
N VAL A 458 -11.05 -31.28 -11.61
CA VAL A 458 -11.76 -30.12 -12.16
C VAL A 458 -11.46 -29.93 -13.64
N ASN A 459 -12.50 -29.63 -14.41
CA ASN A 459 -12.40 -29.36 -15.84
C ASN A 459 -12.10 -27.87 -16.10
N LEU A 460 -10.94 -27.58 -16.69
CA LEU A 460 -10.51 -26.21 -17.03
C LEU A 460 -11.26 -25.60 -18.24
N GLU A 461 -12.03 -26.41 -18.98
CA GLU A 461 -12.85 -25.95 -20.09
C GLU A 461 -14.26 -25.55 -19.66
N GLU A 462 -14.63 -25.83 -18.40
CA GLU A 462 -15.88 -25.42 -17.78
C GLU A 462 -15.76 -24.09 -17.03
N LYS A 463 -16.91 -23.47 -16.72
CA LYS A 463 -16.96 -22.21 -16.00
C LYS A 463 -16.63 -22.42 -14.51
N LEU A 464 -15.36 -22.21 -14.15
CA LEU A 464 -14.87 -22.26 -12.77
C LEU A 464 -14.97 -20.91 -12.06
N GLN A 465 -14.99 -20.93 -10.72
CA GLN A 465 -14.91 -19.71 -9.91
C GLN A 465 -13.56 -19.00 -10.13
N GLU A 466 -13.58 -17.67 -10.24
CA GLU A 466 -12.39 -16.86 -10.53
C GLU A 466 -11.28 -17.06 -9.50
N LYS A 467 -11.64 -17.16 -8.21
CA LYS A 467 -10.69 -17.48 -7.12
C LYS A 467 -9.98 -18.82 -7.31
N LEU A 468 -10.66 -19.83 -7.83
CA LEU A 468 -10.11 -21.16 -8.07
C LEU A 468 -9.14 -21.15 -9.26
N LEU A 469 -9.51 -20.45 -10.34
CA LEU A 469 -8.65 -20.25 -11.51
C LEU A 469 -7.35 -19.53 -11.13
N ASP A 470 -7.44 -18.49 -10.30
CA ASP A 470 -6.26 -17.77 -9.81
C ASP A 470 -5.38 -18.66 -8.93
N SER A 471 -5.97 -19.52 -8.08
CA SER A 471 -5.24 -20.51 -7.29
C SER A 471 -4.47 -21.48 -8.18
N ILE A 472 -5.12 -22.07 -9.18
CA ILE A 472 -4.50 -23.02 -10.13
C ILE A 472 -3.37 -22.33 -10.91
N ARG A 473 -3.55 -21.08 -11.35
CA ARG A 473 -2.53 -20.32 -12.08
C ARG A 473 -1.31 -19.97 -11.23
N LYS A 474 -1.54 -19.68 -9.95
CA LYS A 474 -0.50 -19.22 -9.02
C LYS A 474 0.29 -20.36 -8.41
N GLU A 475 -0.37 -21.48 -8.12
CA GLU A 475 0.19 -22.55 -7.27
C GLU A 475 0.36 -23.88 -8.01
N GLY A 476 -0.25 -24.03 -9.20
CA GLY A 476 -0.35 -25.30 -9.91
C GLY A 476 0.97 -25.83 -10.47
N ILE A 477 1.16 -27.14 -10.40
CA ILE A 477 2.31 -27.88 -10.93
C ILE A 477 1.85 -28.70 -12.13
N VAL A 478 2.46 -28.51 -13.29
CA VAL A 478 2.13 -29.30 -14.49
C VAL A 478 2.65 -30.73 -14.31
N ILE A 479 1.75 -31.71 -14.26
CA ILE A 479 2.09 -33.14 -14.25
C ILE A 479 2.27 -33.66 -15.68
N TYR A 480 1.43 -33.19 -16.60
CA TYR A 480 1.39 -33.62 -17.99
C TYR A 480 0.99 -32.47 -18.90
N GLU A 481 1.68 -32.31 -20.02
CA GLU A 481 1.30 -31.42 -21.11
C GLU A 481 1.68 -32.12 -22.43
N GLU A 482 0.71 -32.27 -23.33
CA GLU A 482 0.92 -32.78 -24.68
C GLU A 482 1.76 -31.75 -25.46
N ILE A 483 2.94 -32.17 -25.95
CA ILE A 483 3.90 -31.33 -26.69
C ILE A 483 3.62 -31.40 -28.18
#